data_AF-A0A1J3CDC1-F1
#
_entry.id   AF-A0A1J3CDC1-F1
#
_cell.length_a   1.000
_cell.length_b   1.000
_cell.length_c   1.000
_cell.angle_alpha   90.00
_cell.angle_beta   90.00
_cell.angle_gamma   90.00
#
_symmetry.space_group_name_H-M   'P 1'
#
loop_
_entity.id
_entity.type
_entity.pdbx_description
1 polymer ?
#
loop_
_entity_poly.entity_id
_entity_poly.type
_entity_poly.pdbx_seq_one_letter_code
_entity_poly.pdbx_strand_id
1 'polypeptide(L)'
;SFKTILPPQEVYPLLSDLSASLNKLSILPADFEGKTKMKEWLLRLSKMGAADELTEQQSRQLHFDLESSYNSFMAALHKAGN
;
A
#
# COMPACT_ATOMS: atom_id res chain seq x y z
N SER A 1 4.37 -19.82 16.71
CA SER A 1 4.35 -18.53 16.01
C SER A 1 3.03 -18.37 15.28
N PHE A 2 2.21 -17.41 15.71
CA PHE A 2 0.95 -17.08 15.04
C PHE A 2 1.31 -16.25 13.80
N LYS A 3 1.41 -16.90 12.64
CA LYS A 3 1.63 -16.20 11.37
C LYS A 3 0.25 -15.75 10.92
N THR A 4 -0.07 -14.48 11.15
CA THR A 4 -1.32 -13.88 10.68
C THR A 4 -1.30 -13.86 9.16
N ILE A 5 -1.82 -14.91 8.53
CA ILE A 5 -2.14 -14.91 7.11
C ILE A 5 -3.39 -14.04 7.01
N LEU A 6 -3.22 -12.79 6.60
CA LEU A 6 -4.34 -11.88 6.42
C LEU A 6 -5.07 -12.22 5.12
N PRO A 7 -6.40 -12.40 5.15
CA PRO A 7 -7.18 -12.57 3.94
C PRO A 7 -7.01 -11.36 3.01
N PRO A 8 -6.81 -11.54 1.70
CA PRO A 8 -6.73 -10.44 0.73
C PRO A 8 -7.92 -9.47 0.80
N GLN A 9 -9.10 -10.02 1.14
CA GLN A 9 -10.36 -9.29 1.32
C GLN A 9 -10.29 -8.27 2.47
N GLU A 10 -9.51 -8.53 3.51
CA GLU A 10 -9.32 -7.61 4.65
C GLU A 10 -8.28 -6.53 4.33
N VAL A 11 -7.28 -6.87 3.53
CA VAL A 11 -6.20 -5.94 3.14
C VAL A 11 -6.66 -4.94 2.09
N TYR A 12 -7.54 -5.36 1.17
CA TYR A 12 -8.05 -4.53 0.09
C TYR A 12 -8.69 -3.20 0.55
N PRO A 13 -9.68 -3.19 1.46
CA PRO A 13 -10.31 -1.93 1.91
C PRO A 13 -9.30 -1.00 2.59
N LEU A 14 -8.38 -1.54 3.40
CA LEU A 14 -7.34 -0.75 4.07
C LEU A 14 -6.39 -0.05 3.08
N LEU A 15 -5.95 -0.78 2.05
CA LEU A 15 -5.12 -0.21 0.98
C LEU A 15 -5.89 0.77 0.11
N SER A 16 -7.19 0.55 -0.09
CA SER A 16 -8.06 1.47 -0.85
C SER A 16 -8.20 2.80 -0.11
N ASP A 17 -8.47 2.76 1.18
CA ASP A 17 -8.58 3.93 2.05
C ASP A 17 -7.24 4.69 2.12
N LEU A 18 -6.12 3.98 2.23
CA LEU A 18 -4.79 4.58 2.19
C LEU A 18 -4.53 5.26 0.84
N SER A 19 -4.82 4.59 -0.28
CA SER A 19 -4.66 5.17 -1.62
C SER A 19 -5.51 6.43 -1.80
N ALA A 20 -6.78 6.39 -1.36
CA ALA A 20 -7.68 7.53 -1.39
C ALA A 20 -7.14 8.69 -0.55
N SER A 21 -6.60 8.40 0.64
CA SER A 21 -5.98 9.40 1.51
C SER A 21 -4.75 10.04 0.86
N LEU A 22 -3.85 9.24 0.29
CA LEU A 22 -2.68 9.73 -0.46
C LEU A 22 -3.08 10.61 -1.66
N ASN A 23 -4.18 10.29 -2.34
CA ASN A 23 -4.67 11.10 -3.46
C ASN A 23 -5.25 12.46 -3.05
N LYS A 24 -5.75 12.60 -1.81
CA LYS A 24 -6.25 13.88 -1.27
C LYS A 24 -5.12 14.84 -0.88
N LEU A 25 -3.91 14.32 -0.66
CA LEU A 25 -2.76 15.12 -0.27
C LEU A 25 -2.15 15.81 -1.49
N SER A 26 -2.51 17.09 -1.67
CA SER A 26 -1.98 17.97 -2.74
C SER A 26 -0.49 18.29 -2.58
N ILE A 27 0.04 18.13 -1.37
CA ILE A 27 1.47 18.24 -1.03
C ILE A 27 2.32 17.14 -1.69
N LEU A 28 1.69 16.01 -2.06
CA LEU A 28 2.39 14.91 -2.70
C LEU A 28 2.44 15.09 -4.21
N PRO A 29 3.60 14.79 -4.84
CA PRO A 29 3.70 14.74 -6.29
C PRO A 29 2.63 13.85 -6.94
N ALA A 30 2.26 14.17 -8.18
CA ALA A 30 1.29 13.37 -8.95
C ALA A 30 1.82 11.96 -9.26
N ASP A 31 3.15 11.83 -9.39
CA ASP A 31 3.92 10.62 -9.61
C ASP A 31 4.45 9.98 -8.32
N PHE A 32 3.92 10.38 -7.16
CA PHE A 32 4.35 9.84 -5.88
C PHE A 32 4.30 8.31 -5.86
N GLU A 33 5.46 7.68 -5.61
CA GLU A 33 5.63 6.23 -5.70
C GLU A 33 4.59 5.45 -4.89
N GLY A 34 4.25 5.93 -3.69
CA GLY A 34 3.24 5.26 -2.86
C GLY A 34 1.87 5.17 -3.52
N LYS A 35 1.45 6.17 -4.33
CA LYS A 35 0.19 6.08 -5.08
C LYS A 35 0.23 4.97 -6.12
N THR A 36 1.35 4.81 -6.81
CA THR A 36 1.57 3.75 -7.80
C THR A 36 1.58 2.38 -7.14
N LYS A 37 2.36 2.22 -6.07
CA LYS A 37 2.43 0.96 -5.30
C LYS A 37 1.08 0.52 -4.76
N MET A 38 0.30 1.44 -4.19
CA MET A 38 -1.04 1.10 -3.68
C MET A 38 -1.97 0.62 -4.80
N LYS A 39 -1.92 1.25 -5.98
CA LYS A 39 -2.71 0.81 -7.14
C LYS A 39 -2.30 -0.57 -7.65
N GLU A 40 -1.00 -0.85 -7.71
CA GLU A 40 -0.47 -2.17 -8.09
C GLU A 40 -0.96 -3.27 -7.15
N TRP A 41 -0.90 -3.01 -5.84
CA TRP A 41 -1.39 -3.95 -4.83
C TRP A 41 -2.90 -4.15 -4.89
N LEU A 42 -3.68 -3.07 -5.02
CA LEU A 42 -5.13 -3.17 -5.19
C LEU A 42 -5.51 -3.97 -6.44
N LEU A 43 -4.83 -3.74 -7.56
CA LEU A 43 -5.04 -4.52 -8.78
C LEU A 43 -4.70 -5.99 -8.56
N ARG A 44 -3.61 -6.28 -7.85
CA ARG A 44 -3.20 -7.66 -7.55
C ARG A 44 -4.22 -8.37 -6.66
N LEU A 45 -4.65 -7.72 -5.58
CA LEU A 45 -5.66 -8.24 -4.65
C LEU A 45 -7.02 -8.42 -5.35
N SER A 46 -7.41 -7.52 -6.27
CA SER A 46 -8.66 -7.64 -7.03
C SER A 46 -8.71 -8.87 -7.96
N LYS A 47 -7.54 -9.39 -8.35
CA LYS A 47 -7.41 -10.60 -9.17
C LYS A 47 -7.36 -11.88 -8.35
N MET A 48 -7.18 -11.78 -7.03
CA MET A 48 -7.21 -12.92 -6.12
C MET A 48 -8.67 -13.24 -5.79
N GLY A 49 -9.04 -14.51 -5.88
CA GLY A 49 -10.36 -14.98 -5.48
C GLY A 49 -10.58 -14.84 -3.97
N ALA A 50 -11.84 -14.88 -3.54
CA ALA A 50 -12.19 -14.77 -2.11
C ALA A 50 -11.61 -15.90 -1.24
N ALA A 51 -11.23 -17.03 -1.85
CA ALA A 51 -10.60 -18.16 -1.20
C ALA A 51 -9.05 -18.16 -1.32
N ASP A 52 -8.48 -17.24 -2.09
CA ASP A 52 -7.02 -17.13 -2.21
C ASP A 52 -6.47 -16.38 -1.00
N GLU A 53 -5.31 -16.81 -0.52
CA GLU A 53 -4.59 -16.15 0.58
C GLU A 53 -3.34 -15.45 0.06
N LEU A 54 -2.98 -14.33 0.70
CA LEU A 54 -1.67 -13.73 0.48
C LEU A 54 -0.59 -14.69 0.95
N THR A 55 0.22 -15.17 0.00
CA THR A 55 1.40 -15.98 0.33
C THR A 55 2.33 -15.19 1.24
N GLU A 56 3.12 -15.88 2.05
CA GLU A 56 4.09 -15.24 2.94
C GLU A 56 5.06 -14.30 2.20
N GLN A 57 5.45 -14.67 0.98
CA GLN A 57 6.29 -13.83 0.14
C GLN A 57 5.57 -12.55 -0.31
N GLN A 58 4.29 -12.64 -0.69
CA GLN A 58 3.50 -11.46 -1.06
C GLN A 58 3.25 -10.56 0.15
N SER A 59 2.97 -11.14 1.32
CA SER A 59 2.80 -10.38 2.56
C SER A 59 4.07 -9.60 2.92
N ARG A 60 5.26 -10.24 2.84
CA ARG A 60 6.55 -9.54 3.02
C ARG A 60 6.77 -8.43 1.99
N GLN A 61 6.45 -8.69 0.72
CA GLN A 61 6.61 -7.68 -0.34
C GLN A 61 5.67 -6.49 -0.11
N LEU A 62 4.41 -6.74 0.28
CA LEU A 62 3.45 -5.69 0.61
C LEU A 62 3.96 -4.84 1.78
N HIS A 63 4.48 -5.49 2.82
CA HIS A 63 5.05 -4.79 3.97
C HIS A 63 6.23 -3.89 3.57
N PHE A 64 7.16 -4.43 2.78
CA PHE A 64 8.30 -3.66 2.27
C PHE A 64 7.87 -2.48 1.40
N ASP A 65 6.93 -2.69 0.49
CA ASP A 65 6.43 -1.62 -0.39
C ASP A 65 5.69 -0.53 0.41
N LEU A 66 4.99 -0.90 1.50
CA LEU A 66 4.37 0.05 2.43
C LEU A 66 5.42 0.85 3.21
N GLU A 67 6.45 0.21 3.75
CA GLU A 67 7.55 0.89 4.44
C GLU A 67 8.30 1.85 3.49
N SER A 68 8.60 1.40 2.27
CA SER A 68 9.23 2.24 1.24
C SER A 68 8.34 3.45 0.91
N SER A 69 7.04 3.23 0.71
CA SER A 69 6.08 4.30 0.44
C SER A 69 5.99 5.31 1.58
N TYR A 70 6.03 4.83 2.83
CA TYR A 70 6.02 5.67 4.02
C TYR A 70 7.30 6.51 4.13
N ASN A 71 8.48 5.93 3.87
CA ASN A 71 9.74 6.67 3.87
C ASN A 71 9.74 7.77 2.80
N SER A 72 9.28 7.45 1.59
CA SER A 72 9.09 8.42 0.52
C SER A 72 8.09 9.51 0.90
N PHE A 73 7.01 9.15 1.61
CA PHE A 73 6.01 10.10 2.11
C PHE A 73 6.62 11.09 3.12
N MET A 74 7.38 10.59 4.09
CA MET A 74 8.06 11.42 5.09
C MET A 74 9.10 12.34 4.45
N ALA A 75 9.85 11.86 3.46
CA ALA A 75 10.78 12.68 2.69
C ALA A 75 10.06 13.80 1.92
N ALA A 76 8.88 13.52 1.33
CA ALA A 76 8.06 14.52 0.66
C ALA A 76 7.53 15.58 1.63
N LEU A 77 7.08 15.18 2.82
CA LEU A 77 6.66 16.11 3.88
C LEU A 77 7.80 17.02 4.35
N HIS A 78 8.98 16.45 4.61
CA HIS A 78 10.17 17.24 4.96
C HIS A 78 10.53 18.24 3.86
N LYS A 79 10.45 17.83 2.58
CA LYS A 79 10.74 18.71 1.46
C LYS A 79 9.73 19.86 1.32
N ALA A 80 8.46 19.62 1.64
CA ALA A 80 7.41 20.62 1.52
C ALA A 80 7.29 21.58 2.73
N GLY A 81 7.94 21.23 3.86
CA GLY A 81 8.05 22.09 5.04
C GLY A 81 9.22 23.08 5.02
N ASN A 82 10.13 22.97 4.04
CA ASN A 82 11.22 23.91 3.77
C ASN A 82 10.87 24.81 2.58
#